data_AF-A0A645FW31-F1
#
_entry.id   AF-A0A645FW31-F1
#
_cell.length_a   1.000
_cell.length_b   1.000
_cell.length_c   1.000
_cell.angle_alpha   90.00
_cell.angle_beta   90.00
_cell.angle_gamma   90.00
#
_symmetry.space_group_name_H-M   'P 1'
#
loop_
_entity.id
_entity.type
_entity.pdbx_description
1 polymer ?
#
loop_
_entity_poly.entity_id
_entity_poly.type
_entity_poly.pdbx_seq_one_letter_code
_entity_poly.pdbx_strand_id
1 'polypeptide(L)'
;MLSQNCISPTISEELYITDNQVINLFRSKLNTKYSFVNKGNKNMILPLIKELRFEQSEGIPCKNFISYNLYSDNGRPLQISSNSNPTCVYLWGYGSKYPIAKIENATYAEIESKLGLYQLIDIENSPTFSETQQNLINSLRSSLPKAMVTTYLYEPLVGLITIIDPSGRSKTFEYDKGNRLQGIYDEDKNILEAFEYHYKK
;
A
#
# COMPACT_ATOMS: atom_id res chain seq x y z
N MET A 1 12.80 -9.04 29.83
CA MET A 1 13.83 -8.99 28.76
C MET A 1 13.40 -9.94 27.64
N LEU A 2 12.87 -9.40 26.55
CA LEU A 2 12.77 -10.11 25.26
C LEU A 2 13.02 -9.06 24.17
N SER A 3 14.26 -8.60 24.07
CA SER A 3 14.79 -7.93 22.89
C SER A 3 15.19 -9.01 21.88
N GLN A 4 14.21 -9.67 21.26
CA GLN A 4 14.47 -10.69 20.24
C GLN A 4 14.19 -10.10 18.86
N ASN A 5 15.28 -9.92 18.11
CA ASN A 5 15.33 -9.85 16.64
C ASN A 5 14.49 -8.79 15.92
N CYS A 6 14.55 -7.52 16.35
CA CYS A 6 14.30 -6.43 15.40
C CYS A 6 15.62 -6.02 14.76
N ILE A 7 15.82 -6.38 13.49
CA ILE A 7 16.75 -5.66 12.61
C ILE A 7 16.32 -4.19 12.68
N SER A 8 17.24 -3.28 12.98
CA SER A 8 16.94 -1.85 13.02
C SER A 8 16.34 -1.40 11.68
N PRO A 9 15.40 -0.44 11.67
CA PRO A 9 14.80 0.02 10.42
C PRO A 9 15.88 0.56 9.46
N THR A 10 15.83 0.16 8.19
CA THR A 10 16.82 0.56 7.19
C THR A 10 16.78 2.07 6.93
N ILE A 11 17.85 2.77 7.28
CA ILE A 11 17.98 4.22 7.10
C ILE A 11 18.52 4.56 5.70
N SER A 12 19.36 3.69 5.13
CA SER A 12 19.91 3.84 3.79
C SER A 12 20.18 2.49 3.12
N GLU A 13 19.89 2.42 1.83
CA GLU A 13 20.23 1.31 0.94
C GLU A 13 20.87 1.89 -0.32
N GLU A 14 21.97 1.30 -0.76
CA GLU A 14 22.73 1.75 -1.94
C GLU A 14 22.93 0.57 -2.89
N LEU A 15 22.66 0.78 -4.18
CA LEU A 15 22.82 -0.22 -5.22
C LEU A 15 23.91 0.22 -6.20
N TYR A 16 24.88 -0.66 -6.38
CA TYR A 16 26.01 -0.50 -7.29
C TYR A 16 25.97 -1.58 -8.37
N ILE A 17 26.36 -1.25 -9.60
CA ILE A 17 26.62 -2.23 -10.64
C ILE A 17 28.13 -2.34 -10.82
N THR A 18 28.59 -3.59 -10.87
CA THR A 18 29.92 -3.94 -11.38
C THR A 18 29.72 -4.55 -12.75
N ASP A 19 30.33 -3.95 -13.77
CA ASP A 19 30.47 -4.57 -15.08
C ASP A 19 31.95 -4.88 -15.30
N ASN A 20 32.28 -5.87 -16.13
CA ASN A 20 33.63 -6.45 -16.23
C ASN A 20 34.75 -5.46 -16.65
N GLN A 21 34.44 -4.19 -16.91
CA GLN A 21 35.39 -3.13 -17.22
C GLN A 21 35.34 -1.90 -16.30
N VAL A 22 34.35 -1.78 -15.40
CA VAL A 22 34.20 -0.62 -14.50
C VAL A 22 33.81 -1.08 -13.09
N ILE A 23 34.66 -0.75 -12.12
CA ILE A 23 34.43 -1.02 -10.69
C ILE A 23 33.52 0.09 -10.12
N ASN A 24 32.37 -0.30 -9.56
CA ASN A 24 31.45 0.53 -8.75
C ASN A 24 30.78 1.73 -9.44
N LEU A 25 29.93 1.49 -10.46
CA LEU A 25 28.99 2.52 -10.89
C LEU A 25 27.83 2.59 -9.88
N PHE A 26 27.66 3.74 -9.21
CA PHE A 26 26.49 3.98 -8.36
C PHE A 26 25.24 4.07 -9.24
N ARG A 27 24.17 3.34 -8.88
CA ARG A 27 22.92 3.35 -9.66
C ARG A 27 21.80 4.03 -8.91
N SER A 28 21.65 3.72 -7.62
CA SER A 28 20.62 4.33 -6.80
C SER A 28 20.93 4.30 -5.31
N LYS A 29 20.35 5.27 -4.60
CA LYS A 29 20.32 5.32 -3.13
C LYS A 29 18.93 5.60 -2.64
N LEU A 30 18.45 4.75 -1.75
CA LEU A 30 17.22 4.91 -1.00
C LEU A 30 17.58 5.34 0.42
N ASN A 31 17.08 6.49 0.86
CA ASN A 31 17.20 6.93 2.25
C ASN A 31 15.81 7.01 2.89
N THR A 32 15.66 6.48 4.09
CA THR A 32 14.43 6.63 4.89
C THR A 32 14.73 7.45 6.14
N LYS A 33 14.08 8.59 6.27
CA LYS A 33 14.05 9.36 7.52
C LYS A 33 12.91 8.86 8.37
N TYR A 34 13.16 8.68 9.67
CA TYR A 34 12.16 8.25 10.64
C TYR A 34 11.89 9.36 11.65
N SER A 35 10.70 9.33 12.25
CA SER A 35 10.34 10.17 13.39
C SER A 35 9.73 9.34 14.51
N PHE A 36 9.86 9.85 15.73
CA PHE A 36 9.10 9.34 16.87
C PHE A 36 7.66 9.85 16.75
N VAL A 37 6.71 8.93 16.74
CA VAL A 37 5.29 9.20 16.65
C VAL A 37 4.62 8.60 17.89
N ASN A 38 3.91 9.43 18.63
CA ASN A 38 3.13 9.01 19.79
C ASN A 38 1.66 8.84 19.37
N LYS A 39 1.11 7.64 19.57
CA LYS A 39 -0.29 7.30 19.31
C LYS A 39 -0.89 6.67 20.55
N GLY A 40 -1.67 7.45 21.30
CA GLY A 40 -2.14 7.07 22.63
C GLY A 40 -0.95 6.75 23.54
N ASN A 41 -0.93 5.54 24.10
CA ASN A 41 0.14 5.06 24.99
C ASN A 41 1.28 4.34 24.26
N LYS A 42 1.30 4.36 22.91
CA LYS A 42 2.32 3.69 22.09
C LYS A 42 3.28 4.72 21.52
N ASN A 43 4.57 4.52 21.78
CA ASN A 43 5.65 5.26 21.14
C ASN A 43 6.19 4.41 19.99
N MET A 44 6.11 4.94 18.77
CA MET A 44 6.48 4.23 17.55
C MET A 44 7.56 5.01 16.81
N ILE A 45 8.48 4.29 16.16
CA ILE A 45 9.42 4.89 15.20
C ILE A 45 8.87 4.59 13.82
N LEU A 46 8.34 5.61 13.14
CA LEU A 46 7.67 5.46 11.85
C LEU A 46 8.39 6.24 10.76
N PRO A 47 8.33 5.78 9.50
CA PRO A 47 8.88 6.53 8.38
C PRO A 47 8.27 7.94 8.30
N LEU A 48 9.08 8.94 8.02
CA LEU A 48 8.63 10.30 7.75
C LEU A 48 8.74 10.58 6.26
N ILE A 49 9.91 10.31 5.67
CA ILE A 49 10.17 10.52 4.24
C ILE A 49 11.04 9.38 3.74
N LYS A 50 10.69 8.82 2.58
CA LYS A 50 11.56 7.96 1.77
C LYS A 50 12.02 8.74 0.54
N GLU A 51 13.33 8.87 0.35
CA GLU A 51 13.93 9.51 -0.82
C GLU A 51 14.68 8.46 -1.63
N LEU A 52 14.31 8.29 -2.90
CA LEU A 52 15.04 7.48 -3.86
C LEU A 52 15.73 8.39 -4.87
N ARG A 53 17.04 8.24 -4.98
CA ARG A 53 17.89 8.98 -5.92
C ARG A 53 18.47 8.01 -6.94
N PHE A 54 18.45 8.41 -8.19
CA PHE A 54 19.12 7.71 -9.29
C PHE A 54 20.19 8.60 -9.90
N GLU A 55 21.33 8.00 -10.23
CA GLU A 55 22.30 8.65 -11.11
C GLU A 55 21.90 8.47 -12.57
N GLN A 56 22.07 9.53 -13.37
CA GLN A 56 22.00 9.48 -14.83
C GLN A 56 23.40 9.75 -15.40
N SER A 57 23.73 9.13 -16.53
CA SER A 57 25.07 9.28 -17.14
C SER A 57 25.39 10.72 -17.56
N GLU A 58 24.38 11.51 -17.92
CA GLU A 58 24.50 12.95 -18.17
C GLU A 58 23.18 13.67 -17.81
N GLY A 59 23.05 14.23 -16.60
CA GLY A 59 21.85 14.99 -16.24
C GLY A 59 21.64 15.24 -14.74
N ILE A 60 20.59 16.01 -14.42
CA ILE A 60 20.16 16.26 -13.04
C ILE A 60 19.65 14.92 -12.46
N PRO A 61 20.14 14.47 -11.29
CA PRO A 61 19.71 13.22 -10.69
C PRO A 61 18.20 13.24 -10.43
N CYS A 62 17.50 12.21 -10.90
CA CYS A 62 16.08 12.05 -10.60
C CYS A 62 15.92 11.69 -9.12
N LYS A 63 15.17 12.52 -8.40
CA LYS A 63 14.83 12.30 -7.00
C LYS A 63 13.34 12.06 -6.87
N ASN A 64 12.94 10.86 -6.48
CA ASN A 64 11.57 10.56 -6.06
C ASN A 64 11.50 10.60 -4.54
N PHE A 65 10.46 11.20 -3.98
CA PHE A 65 10.19 11.07 -2.56
C PHE A 65 8.75 10.64 -2.28
N ILE A 66 8.58 9.95 -1.15
CA ILE A 66 7.30 9.65 -0.53
C ILE A 66 7.36 10.21 0.88
N SER A 67 6.47 11.14 1.20
CA SER A 67 6.27 11.70 2.52
C SER A 67 5.08 11.03 3.18
N TYR A 68 5.25 10.61 4.43
CA TYR A 68 4.21 10.00 5.24
C TYR A 68 3.63 11.05 6.16
N ASN A 69 2.43 11.51 5.85
CA ASN A 69 1.83 12.69 6.47
C ASN A 69 1.00 12.31 7.71
N LEU A 70 0.27 11.19 7.65
CA LEU A 70 -0.63 10.74 8.71
C LEU A 70 -0.52 9.23 8.93
N TYR A 71 -0.76 8.83 10.19
CA TYR A 71 -0.72 7.45 10.64
C TYR A 71 -1.96 7.11 11.49
N SER A 72 -2.41 5.87 11.42
CA SER A 72 -3.43 5.31 12.31
C SER A 72 -2.82 5.00 13.68
N ASP A 73 -3.67 4.66 14.66
CA ASP A 73 -3.24 4.30 16.02
C ASP A 73 -2.48 2.96 16.06
N ASN A 74 -2.56 2.19 14.98
CA ASN A 74 -1.80 0.97 14.76
C ASN A 74 -0.50 1.22 13.96
N GLY A 75 -0.17 2.49 13.68
CA GLY A 75 1.03 2.88 12.95
C GLY A 75 0.97 2.61 11.46
N ARG A 76 -0.22 2.43 10.89
CA ARG A 76 -0.40 2.29 9.45
C ARG A 76 -0.49 3.66 8.77
N PRO A 77 0.17 3.88 7.63
CA PRO A 77 0.09 5.16 6.95
C PRO A 77 -1.33 5.38 6.44
N LEU A 78 -1.94 6.49 6.85
CA LEU A 78 -3.29 6.90 6.40
C LEU A 78 -3.20 7.85 5.22
N GLN A 79 -2.22 8.76 5.20
CA GLN A 79 -2.03 9.70 4.10
C GLN A 79 -0.55 9.82 3.77
N ILE A 80 -0.25 9.72 2.48
CA ILE A 80 1.07 9.95 1.92
C ILE A 80 0.98 11.00 0.80
N SER A 81 2.11 11.62 0.51
CA SER A 81 2.29 12.49 -0.66
C SER A 81 3.56 12.09 -1.39
N SER A 82 3.56 12.19 -2.71
CA SER A 82 4.71 11.90 -3.54
C SER A 82 4.91 12.99 -4.60
N ASN A 83 6.01 12.92 -5.34
CA ASN A 83 6.24 13.81 -6.47
C ASN A 83 5.16 13.70 -7.55
N SER A 84 4.63 12.49 -7.76
CA SER A 84 3.65 12.20 -8.80
C SER A 84 2.22 12.47 -8.36
N ASN A 85 1.94 12.33 -7.06
CA ASN A 85 0.61 12.47 -6.52
C ASN A 85 0.65 13.29 -5.22
N PRO A 86 0.06 14.51 -5.21
CA PRO A 86 0.12 15.36 -4.04
C PRO A 86 -0.61 14.75 -2.84
N THR A 87 -1.63 13.90 -3.05
CA THR A 87 -2.41 13.28 -1.97
C THR A 87 -2.85 11.87 -2.32
N CYS A 88 -2.39 10.89 -1.54
CA CYS A 88 -2.85 9.50 -1.60
C CYS A 88 -3.18 9.01 -0.19
N VAL A 89 -4.40 8.52 0.00
CA VAL A 89 -4.90 7.99 1.27
C VAL A 89 -5.02 6.48 1.20
N TYR A 90 -4.68 5.81 2.30
CA TYR A 90 -4.92 4.38 2.49
C TYR A 90 -5.88 4.16 3.64
N LEU A 91 -6.91 3.36 3.37
CA LEU A 91 -7.80 2.83 4.40
C LEU A 91 -7.40 1.39 4.69
N TRP A 92 -7.42 1.02 5.96
CA TRP A 92 -6.99 -0.29 6.45
C TRP A 92 -8.19 -1.04 7.01
N GLY A 93 -8.12 -2.36 6.99
CA GLY A 93 -9.11 -3.26 7.57
C GLY A 93 -8.49 -4.56 8.04
N TYR A 94 -9.33 -5.53 8.39
CA TYR A 94 -8.92 -6.85 8.90
C TYR A 94 -8.06 -6.75 10.16
N GLY A 95 -8.46 -5.88 11.10
CA GLY A 95 -7.70 -5.57 12.30
C GLY A 95 -6.39 -4.82 11.99
N SER A 96 -6.45 -3.84 11.10
CA SER A 96 -5.32 -3.02 10.65
C SER A 96 -4.17 -3.83 10.02
N LYS A 97 -4.52 -4.89 9.27
CA LYS A 97 -3.53 -5.78 8.62
C LYS A 97 -3.39 -5.51 7.13
N TYR A 98 -4.50 -5.25 6.44
CA TYR A 98 -4.52 -5.13 4.98
C TYR A 98 -5.12 -3.78 4.55
N PRO A 99 -4.56 -3.14 3.51
CA PRO A 99 -5.14 -1.93 2.95
C PRO A 99 -6.39 -2.31 2.14
N ILE A 100 -7.56 -1.83 2.55
CA ILE A 100 -8.84 -2.10 1.87
C ILE A 100 -9.18 -1.06 0.81
N ALA A 101 -8.54 0.12 0.85
CA ALA A 101 -8.68 1.13 -0.18
C ALA A 101 -7.40 1.97 -0.35
N LYS A 102 -7.12 2.34 -1.60
CA LYS A 102 -6.16 3.36 -2.01
C LYS A 102 -6.96 4.47 -2.69
N ILE A 103 -6.88 5.69 -2.19
CA ILE A 103 -7.67 6.81 -2.68
C ILE A 103 -6.71 7.93 -3.08
N GLU A 104 -6.63 8.20 -4.37
CA GLU A 104 -5.77 9.23 -4.95
C GLU A 104 -6.56 10.51 -5.21
N ASN A 105 -5.91 11.68 -5.15
CA ASN A 105 -6.53 13.01 -5.32
C ASN A 105 -7.60 13.35 -4.26
N ALA A 106 -7.48 12.81 -3.06
CA ALA A 106 -8.27 13.19 -1.90
C ALA A 106 -7.42 13.21 -0.64
N THR A 107 -7.80 14.04 0.31
CA THR A 107 -7.18 14.11 1.65
C THR A 107 -7.93 13.21 2.63
N TYR A 108 -7.26 12.81 3.70
CA TYR A 108 -7.89 12.01 4.75
C TYR A 108 -9.05 12.78 5.42
N ALA A 109 -8.89 14.10 5.58
CA ALA A 109 -9.93 14.97 6.14
C ALA A 109 -11.22 15.00 5.29
N GLU A 110 -11.10 15.00 3.95
CA GLU A 110 -12.26 14.90 3.07
C GLU A 110 -12.99 13.56 3.24
N ILE A 111 -12.25 12.45 3.35
CA ILE A 111 -12.83 11.12 3.56
C ILE A 111 -13.50 11.02 4.93
N GLU A 112 -12.86 11.53 5.98
CA GLU A 112 -13.43 11.61 7.33
C GLU A 112 -14.73 12.42 7.34
N SER A 113 -14.80 13.52 6.59
CA SER A 113 -16.02 14.33 6.47
C SER A 113 -17.19 13.60 5.79
N LYS A 114 -16.90 12.58 4.96
CA LYS A 114 -17.91 11.79 4.25
C LYS A 114 -18.38 10.57 5.03
N LEU A 115 -17.46 9.87 5.69
CA LEU A 115 -17.77 8.59 6.34
C LEU A 115 -17.92 8.69 7.86
N GLY A 116 -17.29 9.70 8.48
CA GLY A 116 -17.18 9.82 9.93
C GLY A 116 -16.01 9.03 10.51
N LEU A 117 -15.37 9.61 11.53
CA LEU A 117 -14.19 9.02 12.17
C LEU A 117 -14.50 7.67 12.85
N TYR A 118 -15.67 7.55 13.49
CA TYR A 118 -16.07 6.32 14.19
C TYR A 118 -16.16 5.14 13.22
N GLN A 119 -16.77 5.34 12.05
CA GLN A 119 -16.91 4.32 11.01
C GLN A 119 -15.54 3.90 10.47
N LEU A 120 -14.63 4.84 10.25
CA LEU A 120 -13.27 4.53 9.78
C LEU A 120 -12.50 3.67 10.80
N ILE A 121 -12.62 3.98 12.09
CA ILE A 121 -11.98 3.23 13.18
C ILE A 121 -12.61 1.84 13.33
N ASP A 122 -13.94 1.72 13.20
CA ASP A 122 -14.65 0.44 13.25
C ASP A 122 -14.20 -0.49 12.11
N ILE A 123 -14.15 0.03 10.89
CA ILE A 123 -13.67 -0.72 9.72
C ILE A 123 -12.22 -1.16 9.89
N GLU A 124 -11.34 -0.28 10.39
CA GLU A 124 -9.93 -0.63 10.60
C GLU A 124 -9.77 -1.79 11.58
N ASN A 125 -10.50 -1.76 12.70
CA ASN A 125 -10.36 -2.75 13.76
C ASN A 125 -11.20 -4.02 13.53
N SER A 126 -12.16 -3.99 12.61
CA SER A 126 -12.98 -5.14 12.26
C SER A 126 -12.11 -6.29 11.72
N PRO A 127 -12.29 -7.54 12.18
CA PRO A 127 -11.53 -8.69 11.70
C PRO A 127 -11.92 -9.11 10.27
N THR A 128 -13.06 -8.65 9.79
CA THR A 128 -13.60 -8.92 8.45
C THR A 128 -13.96 -7.61 7.75
N PHE A 129 -14.11 -7.66 6.43
CA PHE A 129 -14.58 -6.52 5.64
C PHE A 129 -15.93 -6.85 5.01
N SER A 130 -17.01 -6.49 5.71
CA SER A 130 -18.38 -6.87 5.33
C SER A 130 -18.84 -6.16 4.06
N GLU A 131 -19.87 -6.71 3.40
CA GLU A 131 -20.48 -6.09 2.22
C GLU A 131 -20.99 -4.66 2.50
N THR A 132 -21.53 -4.42 3.69
CA THR A 132 -21.96 -3.08 4.11
C THR A 132 -20.79 -2.09 4.18
N GLN A 133 -19.64 -2.51 4.72
CA GLN A 133 -18.44 -1.69 4.77
C GLN A 133 -17.84 -1.48 3.37
N GLN A 134 -17.86 -2.51 2.51
CA GLN A 134 -17.44 -2.42 1.12
C GLN A 134 -18.28 -1.40 0.35
N ASN A 135 -19.61 -1.46 0.47
CA ASN A 135 -20.52 -0.51 -0.17
C ASN A 135 -20.31 0.92 0.33
N LEU A 136 -20.05 1.09 1.63
CA LEU A 136 -19.71 2.38 2.21
C LEU A 136 -18.44 2.98 1.59
N ILE A 137 -17.35 2.22 1.49
CA ILE A 137 -16.12 2.68 0.86
C ILE A 137 -16.31 2.93 -0.64
N ASN A 138 -17.04 2.06 -1.34
CA ASN A 138 -17.33 2.23 -2.76
C ASN A 138 -18.16 3.50 -3.05
N SER A 139 -19.01 3.95 -2.11
CA SER A 139 -19.75 5.21 -2.23
C SER A 139 -18.86 6.46 -2.31
N LEU A 140 -17.58 6.36 -1.90
CA LEU A 140 -16.61 7.44 -2.04
C LEU A 140 -16.37 7.83 -3.51
N ARG A 141 -16.54 6.91 -4.44
CA ARG A 141 -16.39 7.16 -5.89
C ARG A 141 -17.36 8.24 -6.38
N SER A 142 -18.60 8.17 -5.91
CA SER A 142 -19.65 9.12 -6.29
C SER A 142 -19.61 10.40 -5.45
N SER A 143 -19.19 10.31 -4.18
CA SER A 143 -19.17 11.46 -3.27
C SER A 143 -17.91 12.33 -3.38
N LEU A 144 -16.84 11.82 -3.98
CA LEU A 144 -15.58 12.52 -4.26
C LEU A 144 -15.21 12.36 -5.75
N PRO A 145 -15.81 13.15 -6.66
CA PRO A 145 -15.68 12.92 -8.11
C PRO A 145 -14.28 13.14 -8.68
N LYS A 146 -13.39 13.82 -7.95
CA LYS A 146 -11.98 14.00 -8.32
C LYS A 146 -11.09 12.86 -7.81
N ALA A 147 -11.59 12.08 -6.86
CA ALA A 147 -10.83 11.03 -6.21
C ALA A 147 -10.82 9.76 -7.06
N MET A 148 -9.65 9.16 -7.20
CA MET A 148 -9.50 7.85 -7.81
C MET A 148 -9.45 6.80 -6.70
N VAL A 149 -10.59 6.17 -6.44
CA VAL A 149 -10.73 5.13 -5.41
C VAL A 149 -10.34 3.78 -6.02
N THR A 150 -9.49 3.02 -5.37
CA THR A 150 -9.24 1.60 -5.70
C THR A 150 -9.50 0.81 -4.43
N THR A 151 -10.35 -0.20 -4.49
CA THR A 151 -10.66 -1.05 -3.33
C THR A 151 -10.08 -2.44 -3.50
N TYR A 152 -9.73 -3.05 -2.37
CA TYR A 152 -9.07 -4.35 -2.29
C TYR A 152 -9.84 -5.23 -1.31
N LEU A 153 -10.17 -6.43 -1.76
CA LEU A 153 -10.80 -7.46 -0.94
C LEU A 153 -9.83 -8.61 -0.75
N TYR A 154 -9.72 -9.09 0.48
CA TYR A 154 -8.81 -10.17 0.85
C TYR A 154 -9.57 -11.34 1.45
N GLU A 155 -9.03 -12.52 1.20
CA GLU A 155 -9.31 -13.72 1.98
C GLU A 155 -8.12 -13.93 2.95
N PRO A 156 -8.32 -13.76 4.26
CA PRO A 156 -7.24 -13.94 5.24
C PRO A 156 -6.56 -15.30 5.10
N LEU A 157 -5.22 -15.32 5.18
CA LEU A 157 -4.37 -16.51 5.02
C LEU A 157 -4.28 -17.07 3.59
N VAL A 158 -5.04 -16.53 2.64
CA VAL A 158 -4.97 -16.89 1.21
C VAL A 158 -4.30 -15.75 0.44
N GLY A 159 -4.95 -14.59 0.36
CA GLY A 159 -4.45 -13.47 -0.42
C GLY A 159 -5.50 -12.45 -0.81
N LEU A 160 -5.15 -11.64 -1.82
CA LEU A 160 -6.02 -10.66 -2.45
C LEU A 160 -6.96 -11.41 -3.40
N ILE A 161 -8.28 -11.26 -3.25
CA ILE A 161 -9.28 -11.95 -4.09
C ILE A 161 -9.95 -11.02 -5.10
N THR A 162 -10.05 -9.72 -4.80
CA THR A 162 -10.67 -8.76 -5.73
C THR A 162 -10.00 -7.40 -5.63
N ILE A 163 -9.77 -6.77 -6.79
CA ILE A 163 -9.46 -5.34 -6.91
C ILE A 163 -10.59 -4.69 -7.69
N ILE A 164 -11.09 -3.54 -7.23
CA ILE A 164 -12.01 -2.69 -7.99
C ILE A 164 -11.32 -1.37 -8.29
N ASP A 165 -11.11 -1.09 -9.57
CA ASP A 165 -10.38 0.09 -10.05
C ASP A 165 -11.20 1.39 -9.92
N PRO A 166 -10.62 2.59 -10.18
CA PRO A 166 -11.33 3.88 -10.16
C PRO A 166 -12.59 3.92 -11.04
N SER A 167 -12.61 3.19 -12.15
CA SER A 167 -13.75 3.14 -13.08
C SER A 167 -14.89 2.22 -12.61
N GLY A 168 -14.67 1.46 -11.54
CA GLY A 168 -15.64 0.52 -10.98
C GLY A 168 -15.52 -0.89 -11.55
N ARG A 169 -14.56 -1.15 -12.45
CA ARG A 169 -14.31 -2.49 -12.99
C ARG A 169 -13.54 -3.33 -11.99
N SER A 170 -13.88 -4.62 -11.95
CA SER A 170 -13.26 -5.56 -11.03
C SER A 170 -12.27 -6.49 -11.73
N LYS A 171 -11.22 -6.87 -10.99
CA LYS A 171 -10.37 -8.01 -11.30
C LYS A 171 -10.44 -9.00 -10.16
N THR A 172 -10.67 -10.27 -10.49
CA THR A 172 -10.76 -11.36 -9.51
C THR A 172 -9.51 -12.22 -9.59
N PHE A 173 -9.02 -12.64 -8.43
CA PHE A 173 -7.82 -13.46 -8.29
C PHE A 173 -8.26 -14.79 -7.68
N GLU A 174 -8.07 -15.87 -8.41
CA GLU A 174 -8.39 -17.22 -7.95
C GLU A 174 -7.13 -17.96 -7.55
N TYR A 175 -7.26 -18.78 -6.51
CA TYR A 175 -6.17 -19.56 -5.94
C TYR A 175 -6.49 -21.05 -6.03
N ASP A 176 -5.45 -21.85 -6.21
CA ASP A 176 -5.57 -23.30 -6.12
C ASP A 176 -5.67 -23.79 -4.67
N LYS A 177 -5.86 -25.09 -4.47
CA LYS A 177 -5.94 -25.72 -3.14
C LYS A 177 -4.68 -25.55 -2.27
N GLY A 178 -3.57 -25.11 -2.86
CA GLY A 178 -2.31 -24.81 -2.17
C GLY A 178 -2.13 -23.32 -1.88
N ASN A 179 -3.18 -22.50 -2.04
CA ASN A 179 -3.16 -21.04 -1.88
C ASN A 179 -2.16 -20.35 -2.84
N ARG A 180 -1.96 -20.89 -4.05
CA ARG A 180 -1.14 -20.26 -5.10
C ARG A 180 -2.04 -19.64 -6.15
N LEU A 181 -1.66 -18.47 -6.64
CA LEU A 181 -2.42 -17.74 -7.66
C LEU A 181 -2.57 -18.61 -8.91
N GLN A 182 -3.79 -18.99 -9.26
CA GLN A 182 -4.08 -19.84 -10.40
C GLN A 182 -4.54 -19.03 -11.61
N GLY A 183 -5.29 -17.96 -11.38
CA GLY A 183 -5.82 -17.14 -12.47
C GLY A 183 -6.20 -15.73 -12.02
N ILE A 184 -6.14 -14.81 -12.98
CA ILE A 184 -6.64 -13.44 -12.86
C ILE A 184 -7.71 -13.27 -13.93
N TYR A 185 -8.87 -12.77 -13.52
CA TYR A 185 -10.03 -12.62 -14.39
C TYR A 185 -10.53 -11.18 -14.38
N ASP A 186 -11.14 -10.76 -15.48
CA ASP A 186 -11.90 -9.50 -15.53
C ASP A 186 -13.31 -9.67 -14.92
N GLU A 187 -14.11 -8.61 -15.00
CA GLU A 187 -15.48 -8.57 -14.48
C GLU A 187 -16.44 -9.54 -15.19
N ASP A 188 -16.18 -9.84 -16.45
CA ASP A 188 -16.96 -10.76 -17.28
C ASP A 188 -16.49 -12.22 -17.13
N LYS A 189 -15.53 -12.47 -16.22
CA LYS A 189 -14.87 -13.76 -15.98
C LYS A 189 -14.03 -14.26 -17.16
N ASN A 190 -13.58 -13.38 -18.05
CA ASN A 190 -12.56 -13.73 -19.02
C ASN A 190 -11.19 -13.84 -18.33
N ILE A 191 -10.40 -14.82 -18.76
CA ILE A 191 -9.04 -15.01 -18.26
C ILE A 191 -8.16 -13.88 -18.79
N LEU A 192 -7.59 -13.10 -17.87
CA LEU A 192 -6.52 -12.14 -18.17
C LEU A 192 -5.15 -12.82 -18.09
N GLU A 193 -4.93 -13.60 -17.04
CA GLU A 193 -3.70 -14.35 -16.80
C GLU A 193 -4.02 -15.70 -16.15
N ALA A 194 -3.24 -16.73 -16.47
CA ALA A 194 -3.36 -18.06 -15.88
C ALA A 194 -1.97 -18.63 -15.59
N PHE A 195 -1.86 -19.36 -14.48
CA PHE A 195 -0.61 -19.92 -13.99
C PHE A 195 -0.72 -21.43 -13.78
N GLU A 196 0.22 -22.17 -14.35
CA GLU A 196 0.37 -23.60 -14.13
C GLU A 196 1.69 -23.90 -13.40
N TYR A 197 1.61 -24.74 -12.38
CA TYR A 197 2.75 -25.05 -11.53
C TYR A 197 3.10 -26.54 -11.59
N HIS A 198 4.26 -26.86 -12.15
CA HIS A 198 4.79 -28.23 -12.20
C HIS A 198 5.87 -28.42 -11.14
N TYR A 199 5.68 -29.44 -10.29
CA TYR A 199 6.71 -29.84 -9.34
C TYR A 199 7.55 -30.97 -9.92
N LYS A 200 8.87 -30.82 -9.81
CA LYS A 200 9.77 -31.94 -10.02
C LYS A 200 9.61 -32.89 -8.84
N LYS A 201 9.19 -34.12 -9.12
CA LYS A 201 9.20 -35.23 -8.16
C LYS A 201 10.62 -35.67 -7.88
#